data_AF-A0A1G4AJM6-F1
#
_entry.id   AF-A0A1G4AJM6-F1
#
_cell.length_a   1.000
_cell.length_b   1.000
_cell.length_c   1.000
_cell.angle_alpha   90.00
_cell.angle_beta   90.00
_cell.angle_gamma   90.00
#
_symmetry.space_group_name_H-M   'P 1'
#
loop_
_entity.id
_entity.type
_entity.pdbx_description
1 polymer ?
#
loop_
_entity_poly.entity_id
_entity_poly.type
_entity_poly.pdbx_seq_one_letter_code
_entity_poly.pdbx_strand_id
1 'polypeptide(L)'
;MKQAGALLLIALLPALVAAALHPRRPAWSRELMSMPEVTLEQTRHWEGRVLWVDARREADYQQRHIPNAVWLAEEQWERQLPEVLQVWQPGVSVVVYCNDEGCALSQSVARRLRRDTGIDGIWVLKGGWNAWLGAQKRRS
;
A
#
# COMPACT_ATOMS: atom_id res chain seq x y z
N MET A 1 -32.39 5.95 43.63
CA MET A 1 -31.92 6.51 42.34
C MET A 1 -30.57 7.23 42.42
N LYS A 2 -30.18 7.89 43.53
CA LYS A 2 -28.92 8.66 43.63
C LYS A 2 -27.63 7.81 43.69
N GLN A 3 -27.70 6.58 44.17
CA GLN A 3 -26.53 5.70 44.34
C GLN A 3 -26.03 5.06 43.02
N ALA A 4 -26.93 4.86 42.05
CA ALA A 4 -26.58 4.28 40.76
C ALA A 4 -25.74 5.23 39.88
N GLY A 5 -25.99 6.55 39.96
CA GLY A 5 -25.23 7.55 39.22
C GLY A 5 -23.78 7.69 39.70
N ALA A 6 -23.55 7.51 40.99
CA ALA A 6 -22.20 7.56 41.57
C ALA A 6 -21.31 6.41 41.07
N LEU A 7 -21.88 5.20 40.96
CA LEU A 7 -21.15 4.03 40.45
C LEU A 7 -20.80 4.15 38.96
N LEU A 8 -21.70 4.74 38.15
CA LEU A 8 -21.43 5.02 36.74
C LEU A 8 -20.29 6.04 36.56
N LEU A 9 -20.28 7.11 37.38
CA LEU A 9 -19.20 8.10 37.35
C LEU A 9 -17.86 7.51 37.78
N ILE A 10 -17.84 6.66 38.81
CA ILE A 10 -16.64 5.97 39.30
C ILE A 10 -16.08 5.00 38.25
N ALA A 11 -16.90 4.42 37.38
CA ALA A 11 -16.45 3.56 36.28
C ALA A 11 -16.00 4.34 35.03
N LEU A 12 -16.68 5.44 34.69
CA LEU A 12 -16.35 6.24 33.50
C LEU A 12 -15.06 7.06 33.67
N LEU A 13 -14.81 7.59 34.86
CA LEU A 13 -13.64 8.42 35.12
C LEU A 13 -12.31 7.70 34.84
N PRO A 14 -12.03 6.48 35.38
CA PRO A 14 -10.80 5.76 35.07
C PRO A 14 -10.71 5.39 33.59
N ALA A 15 -11.83 5.06 32.92
CA ALA A 15 -11.84 4.77 31.49
C ALA A 15 -11.47 5.99 30.64
N LEU A 16 -12.01 7.17 30.98
CA LEU A 16 -11.70 8.43 30.31
C LEU A 16 -10.27 8.89 30.58
N VAL A 17 -9.77 8.73 31.81
CA VAL A 17 -8.39 9.06 32.20
C VAL A 17 -7.41 8.11 31.52
N ALA A 18 -7.71 6.80 31.45
CA ALA A 18 -6.94 5.85 30.68
C ALA A 18 -6.94 6.21 29.19
N ALA A 19 -8.10 6.48 28.59
CA ALA A 19 -8.15 6.93 27.19
C ALA A 19 -7.33 8.22 26.96
N ALA A 20 -7.38 9.18 27.88
CA ALA A 20 -6.68 10.45 27.78
C ALA A 20 -5.15 10.31 27.89
N LEU A 21 -4.67 9.54 28.87
CA LEU A 21 -3.27 9.51 29.29
C LEU A 21 -2.50 8.25 28.86
N HIS A 22 -3.15 7.22 28.31
CA HIS A 22 -2.47 5.97 27.97
C HIS A 22 -1.47 6.20 26.82
N PRO A 23 -0.16 5.97 27.04
CA PRO A 23 0.91 6.24 26.06
C PRO A 23 0.83 5.36 24.81
N ARG A 24 0.03 4.30 24.86
CA ARG A 24 -0.28 3.40 23.75
C ARG A 24 -1.76 3.51 23.42
N ARG A 25 -2.23 4.66 22.94
CA ARG A 25 -3.46 4.66 22.13
C ARG A 25 -3.12 3.86 20.88
N PRO A 26 -3.71 2.68 20.67
CA PRO A 26 -3.36 1.92 19.49
C PRO A 26 -3.88 2.70 18.27
N ALA A 27 -3.02 2.89 17.26
CA ALA A 27 -3.33 3.59 16.02
C ALA A 27 -4.28 2.76 15.15
N TRP A 28 -5.51 2.52 15.64
CA TRP A 28 -6.53 1.70 14.97
C TRP A 28 -7.19 2.41 13.78
N SER A 29 -6.47 3.21 12.99
CA SER A 29 -7.15 4.10 12.03
C SER A 29 -6.55 4.28 10.64
N ARG A 30 -5.47 3.59 10.23
CA ARG A 30 -5.04 3.45 8.81
C ARG A 30 -3.74 2.66 8.66
N GLU A 31 -2.86 2.80 9.64
CA GLU A 31 -1.47 2.29 9.60
C GLU A 31 -1.39 0.76 9.68
N LEU A 32 -2.32 0.12 10.41
CA LEU A 32 -2.45 -1.35 10.38
C LEU A 32 -3.02 -1.89 9.05
N MET A 33 -3.63 -1.03 8.23
CA MET A 33 -4.27 -1.41 6.97
C MET A 33 -3.49 -0.95 5.74
N SER A 34 -2.43 -0.15 5.89
CA SER A 34 -1.60 0.28 4.75
C SER A 34 -0.62 -0.82 4.36
N MET A 35 -0.48 -1.04 3.06
CA MET A 35 0.59 -1.88 2.52
C MET A 35 1.93 -1.19 2.77
N PRO A 36 2.99 -1.98 3.02
CA PRO A 36 4.31 -1.42 3.29
C PRO A 36 4.81 -0.66 2.05
N GLU A 37 5.38 0.51 2.29
CA GLU A 37 5.92 1.35 1.22
C GLU A 37 7.42 1.13 1.03
N VAL A 38 7.88 1.30 -0.20
CA VAL A 38 9.29 1.23 -0.58
C VAL A 38 9.66 2.40 -1.48
N THR A 39 10.84 2.97 -1.27
CA THR A 39 11.41 3.98 -2.17
C THR A 39 12.07 3.33 -3.39
N LEU A 40 12.12 4.05 -4.50
CA LEU A 40 12.82 3.58 -5.69
C LEU A 40 14.31 3.27 -5.45
N GLU A 41 14.94 3.93 -4.49
CA GLU A 41 16.33 3.66 -4.13
C GLU A 41 16.48 2.32 -3.40
N GLN A 42 15.56 2.00 -2.47
CA GLN A 42 15.56 0.73 -1.77
C GLN A 42 15.39 -0.45 -2.74
N THR A 43 14.53 -0.34 -3.75
CA THR A 43 14.32 -1.43 -4.72
C THR A 43 15.55 -1.75 -5.58
N ARG A 44 16.53 -0.84 -5.69
CA ARG A 44 17.79 -1.09 -6.40
C ARG A 44 18.64 -2.17 -5.73
N HIS A 45 18.53 -2.31 -4.43
CA HIS A 45 19.25 -3.33 -3.66
C HIS A 45 18.67 -4.74 -3.85
N TRP A 46 17.55 -4.88 -4.57
CA TRP A 46 16.91 -6.17 -4.85
C TRP A 46 17.44 -6.82 -6.13
N GLU A 47 18.48 -6.25 -6.74
CA GLU A 47 19.22 -6.84 -7.88
C GLU A 47 18.30 -7.19 -9.07
N GLY A 48 17.28 -6.37 -9.32
CA GLY A 48 16.33 -6.59 -10.41
C GLY A 48 15.25 -7.63 -10.13
N ARG A 49 15.20 -8.23 -8.93
CA ARG A 49 14.12 -9.13 -8.49
C ARG A 49 12.86 -8.36 -8.08
N VAL A 50 12.36 -7.56 -9.02
CA VAL A 50 11.21 -6.67 -8.83
C VAL A 50 10.21 -6.86 -9.95
N LEU A 51 8.98 -7.24 -9.61
CA LEU A 51 7.84 -7.18 -10.52
C LEU A 51 7.13 -5.84 -10.33
N TRP A 52 7.16 -5.00 -11.35
CA TRP A 52 6.46 -3.72 -11.33
C TRP A 52 5.00 -3.90 -11.74
N VAL A 53 4.08 -3.32 -10.98
CA VAL A 53 2.66 -3.35 -11.27
C VAL A 53 2.13 -1.92 -11.34
N ASP A 54 1.61 -1.53 -12.50
CA ASP A 54 1.02 -0.21 -12.73
C ASP A 54 -0.49 -0.25 -12.40
N ALA A 55 -0.89 0.51 -11.40
CA ALA A 55 -2.29 0.64 -10.98
C ALA A 55 -3.01 1.82 -11.64
N ARG A 56 -2.36 2.57 -12.54
CA ARG A 56 -2.97 3.73 -13.21
C ARG A 56 -3.97 3.30 -14.27
N ARG A 57 -4.62 4.28 -14.90
CA ARG A 57 -5.53 4.04 -16.02
C ARG A 57 -4.76 3.55 -17.24
N GLU A 58 -5.44 2.82 -18.11
CA GLU A 58 -4.89 2.28 -19.34
C GLU A 58 -4.15 3.32 -20.19
N ALA A 59 -4.77 4.49 -20.39
CA ALA A 59 -4.18 5.56 -21.18
C ALA A 59 -2.83 6.05 -20.63
N ASP A 60 -2.71 6.10 -19.29
CA ASP A 60 -1.47 6.52 -18.62
C ASP A 60 -0.39 5.44 -18.74
N TYR A 61 -0.77 4.16 -18.59
CA TYR A 61 0.11 3.02 -18.81
C TYR A 61 0.61 2.97 -20.26
N GLN A 62 -0.30 2.97 -21.24
CA GLN A 62 0.04 2.89 -22.68
C GLN A 62 0.88 4.07 -23.15
N GLN A 63 0.69 5.26 -22.58
CA GLN A 63 1.52 6.41 -22.91
C GLN A 63 2.98 6.15 -22.48
N ARG A 64 3.21 5.92 -21.18
CA ARG A 64 4.54 5.61 -20.61
C ARG A 64 4.38 4.96 -19.24
N HIS A 65 5.14 3.90 -19.01
CA HIS A 65 5.18 3.16 -17.74
C HIS A 65 6.61 2.73 -17.38
N ILE A 66 6.79 2.18 -16.18
CA ILE A 66 8.08 1.59 -15.77
C ILE A 66 8.36 0.38 -16.70
N PRO A 67 9.56 0.25 -17.28
CA PRO A 67 9.87 -0.87 -18.18
C PRO A 67 9.57 -2.23 -17.54
N ASN A 68 8.95 -3.13 -18.31
CA ASN A 68 8.51 -4.46 -17.88
C ASN A 68 7.44 -4.45 -16.77
N ALA A 69 6.76 -3.34 -16.53
CA ALA A 69 5.61 -3.33 -15.63
C ALA A 69 4.42 -4.06 -16.26
N VAL A 70 3.63 -4.73 -15.43
CA VAL A 70 2.33 -5.30 -15.80
C VAL A 70 1.23 -4.35 -15.36
N TRP A 71 0.23 -4.13 -16.21
CA TRP A 71 -0.90 -3.28 -15.87
C TRP A 71 -1.94 -4.07 -15.07
N LEU A 72 -2.36 -3.53 -13.91
CA LEU A 72 -3.38 -4.12 -13.06
C LEU A 72 -4.29 -3.03 -12.48
N ALA A 73 -5.44 -2.85 -13.11
CA ALA A 73 -6.49 -1.95 -12.69
C ALA A 73 -7.57 -2.70 -11.90
N GLU A 74 -8.24 -2.02 -10.96
CA GLU A 74 -9.30 -2.64 -10.15
C GLU A 74 -10.51 -3.05 -10.99
N GLU A 75 -10.82 -2.27 -12.03
CA GLU A 75 -11.97 -2.46 -12.91
C GLU A 75 -11.84 -3.68 -13.81
N GLN A 76 -10.60 -4.11 -14.09
CA GLN A 76 -10.29 -5.24 -14.98
C GLN A 76 -9.59 -6.39 -14.24
N TRP A 77 -9.76 -6.46 -12.93
CA TRP A 77 -9.05 -7.39 -12.04
C TRP A 77 -9.04 -8.84 -12.53
N GLU A 78 -10.21 -9.42 -12.78
CA GLU A 78 -10.35 -10.83 -13.16
C GLU A 78 -9.68 -11.15 -14.50
N ARG A 79 -9.58 -10.15 -15.38
CA ARG A 79 -8.92 -10.30 -16.68
C ARG A 79 -7.41 -10.18 -16.57
N GLN A 80 -6.92 -9.28 -15.72
CA GLN A 80 -5.51 -8.88 -15.67
C GLN A 80 -4.70 -9.63 -14.61
N LEU A 81 -5.33 -10.08 -13.52
CA LEU A 81 -4.64 -10.82 -12.47
C LEU A 81 -3.89 -12.06 -13.00
N PRO A 82 -4.44 -12.87 -13.93
CA PRO A 82 -3.69 -14.00 -14.50
C PRO A 82 -2.35 -13.61 -15.13
N GLU A 83 -2.25 -12.43 -15.77
CA GLU A 83 -1.00 -11.96 -16.38
C GLU A 83 0.07 -11.66 -15.32
N VAL A 84 -0.35 -11.04 -14.21
CA VAL A 84 0.53 -10.78 -13.07
C VAL A 84 1.05 -12.09 -12.48
N LEU A 85 0.17 -13.08 -12.31
CA LEU A 85 0.52 -14.39 -11.77
C LEU A 85 1.40 -15.21 -12.72
N GLN A 86 1.25 -15.04 -14.03
CA GLN A 86 2.06 -15.72 -15.04
C GLN A 86 3.52 -15.24 -15.03
N VAL A 87 3.75 -13.94 -14.76
CA VAL A 87 5.09 -13.34 -14.73
C VAL A 87 5.73 -13.42 -13.35
N TRP A 88 4.92 -13.49 -12.29
CA TRP A 88 5.41 -13.60 -10.91
C TRP A 88 6.16 -14.92 -10.66
N GLN A 89 7.23 -14.83 -9.87
CA GLN A 89 8.04 -15.96 -9.44
C GLN A 89 8.30 -15.90 -7.93
N PRO A 90 8.42 -17.05 -7.23
CA PRO A 90 8.80 -17.07 -5.82
C PRO A 90 10.10 -16.29 -5.56
N GLY A 91 10.10 -15.47 -4.51
CA GLY A 91 11.25 -14.65 -4.11
C GLY A 91 11.42 -13.33 -4.88
N VAL A 92 10.54 -13.03 -5.83
CA VAL A 92 10.43 -11.70 -6.47
C VAL A 92 9.53 -10.79 -5.63
N SER A 93 10.00 -9.57 -5.36
CA SER A 93 9.18 -8.56 -4.70
C SER A 93 8.25 -7.88 -5.70
N VAL A 94 6.97 -7.78 -5.36
CA VAL A 94 5.99 -7.08 -6.20
C VAL A 94 5.88 -5.64 -5.73
N VAL A 95 6.03 -4.68 -6.64
CA VAL A 95 5.93 -3.26 -6.31
C VAL A 95 4.83 -2.62 -7.15
N VAL A 96 3.76 -2.23 -6.47
CA VAL A 96 2.59 -1.56 -7.07
C VAL A 96 2.80 -0.05 -7.03
N TYR A 97 2.54 0.64 -8.13
CA TYR A 97 2.65 2.10 -8.18
C TYR A 97 1.43 2.75 -8.84
N CYS A 98 1.19 4.00 -8.48
CA CYS A 98 0.20 4.89 -9.07
C CYS A 98 0.94 6.16 -9.56
N ASN A 99 0.24 7.26 -9.83
CA ASN A 99 0.84 8.53 -10.28
C ASN A 99 1.83 9.13 -9.27
N ASP A 100 1.45 9.25 -8.00
CA ASP A 100 2.16 10.03 -7.00
C ASP A 100 2.02 9.48 -5.57
N GLU A 101 2.66 10.17 -4.63
CA GLU A 101 2.57 9.88 -3.19
C GLU A 101 1.15 10.14 -2.67
N GLY A 102 0.64 9.21 -1.85
CA GLY A 102 -0.70 9.32 -1.29
C GLY A 102 -1.83 8.90 -2.24
N CYS A 103 -1.53 8.47 -3.48
CA CYS A 103 -2.54 7.85 -4.33
C CYS A 103 -3.07 6.56 -3.69
N ALA A 104 -4.37 6.53 -3.42
CA ALA A 104 -5.01 5.39 -2.76
C ALA A 104 -5.08 4.13 -3.66
N LEU A 105 -5.00 4.27 -4.99
CA LEU A 105 -5.11 3.14 -5.92
C LEU A 105 -4.00 2.10 -5.76
N SER A 106 -2.74 2.54 -5.60
CA SER A 106 -1.64 1.60 -5.42
C SER A 106 -1.81 0.80 -4.12
N GLN A 107 -2.28 1.45 -3.06
CA GLN A 107 -2.59 0.82 -1.78
C GLN A 107 -3.77 -0.16 -1.88
N SER A 108 -4.84 0.16 -2.59
CA SER A 108 -5.98 -0.75 -2.76
C SER A 108 -5.67 -1.94 -3.68
N VAL A 109 -5.01 -1.72 -4.81
CA VAL A 109 -4.51 -2.78 -5.70
C VAL A 109 -3.56 -3.71 -4.96
N ALA A 110 -2.57 -3.18 -4.23
CA ALA A 110 -1.62 -3.97 -3.47
C ALA A 110 -2.30 -4.81 -2.37
N ARG A 111 -3.28 -4.26 -1.65
CA ARG A 111 -4.06 -5.00 -0.64
C ARG A 111 -4.88 -6.11 -1.25
N ARG A 112 -5.59 -5.82 -2.34
CA ARG A 112 -6.40 -6.81 -3.05
C ARG A 112 -5.51 -7.92 -3.60
N LEU A 113 -4.37 -7.57 -4.18
CA LEU A 113 -3.40 -8.53 -4.67
C LEU A 113 -2.95 -9.48 -3.57
N ARG A 114 -2.54 -8.94 -2.41
CA ARG A 114 -2.13 -9.76 -1.25
C ARG A 114 -3.26 -10.68 -0.78
N ARG A 115 -4.47 -10.15 -0.64
CA ARG A 115 -5.62 -10.91 -0.14
C ARG A 115 -6.03 -12.03 -1.09
N ASP A 116 -6.07 -11.76 -2.39
CA ASP A 116 -6.63 -12.67 -3.38
C ASP A 116 -5.59 -13.72 -3.84
N THR A 117 -4.30 -13.45 -3.69
CA THR A 117 -3.21 -14.36 -4.14
C THR A 117 -2.40 -14.99 -3.01
N GLY A 118 -2.38 -14.38 -1.82
CA GLY A 118 -1.51 -14.78 -0.72
C GLY A 118 -0.02 -14.50 -0.97
N ILE A 119 0.34 -13.76 -2.03
CA ILE A 119 1.74 -13.42 -2.31
C ILE A 119 2.31 -12.54 -1.19
N ASP A 120 3.40 -13.00 -0.61
CA ASP A 120 4.25 -12.21 0.30
C ASP A 120 5.16 -11.26 -0.48
N GLY A 121 5.65 -10.20 0.19
CA GLY A 121 6.58 -9.26 -0.44
C GLY A 121 5.93 -8.33 -1.47
N ILE A 122 4.67 -7.95 -1.26
CA ILE A 122 4.00 -6.87 -2.01
C ILE A 122 4.22 -5.53 -1.29
N TRP A 123 4.69 -4.54 -2.04
CA TRP A 123 5.01 -3.20 -1.58
C TRP A 123 4.34 -2.13 -2.46
N VAL A 124 4.22 -0.92 -1.93
CA VAL A 124 3.78 0.26 -2.69
C VAL A 124 4.97 1.18 -2.96
N LEU A 125 5.12 1.63 -4.21
CA LEU A 125 6.18 2.58 -4.57
C LEU A 125 5.86 3.97 -4.00
N LYS A 126 6.68 4.42 -3.06
CA LYS A 126 6.60 5.78 -2.52
C LYS A 126 6.85 6.82 -3.61
N GLY A 127 5.92 7.75 -3.77
CA GLY A 127 5.96 8.80 -4.79
C GLY A 127 5.57 8.35 -6.20
N GLY A 128 5.22 7.07 -6.39
CA GLY A 128 4.65 6.55 -7.63
C GLY A 128 5.49 6.79 -8.89
N TRP A 129 4.81 6.95 -10.01
CA TRP A 129 5.38 7.25 -11.32
C TRP A 129 6.21 8.54 -11.33
N ASN A 130 5.79 9.56 -10.58
CA ASN A 130 6.54 10.82 -10.47
C ASN A 130 7.92 10.64 -9.85
N ALA A 131 8.04 9.78 -8.82
CA ALA A 131 9.34 9.43 -8.24
C ALA A 131 10.25 8.71 -9.26
N TRP A 132 9.68 7.84 -10.09
CA TRP A 132 10.40 7.20 -11.19
C TRP A 132 10.94 8.23 -12.19
N LEU A 133 10.09 9.13 -12.68
CA LEU A 133 10.49 10.18 -13.61
C LEU A 133 11.55 11.11 -13.02
N GLY A 134 11.40 11.50 -11.76
CA GLY A 134 12.37 12.33 -11.04
C GLY A 134 13.75 11.68 -10.94
N ALA A 135 13.80 10.36 -10.74
CA ALA A 135 15.05 9.61 -10.68
C ALA A 135 15.75 9.48 -12.05
N GLN A 136 14.99 9.42 -13.14
CA GLN A 136 15.56 9.39 -14.50
C GLN A 136 16.23 10.71 -14.87
N LYS A 137 15.60 11.85 -14.54
CA LYS A 137 16.17 13.19 -14.80
C LYS A 137 17.50 13.44 -14.08
N ARG A 138 17.74 12.79 -12.94
CA ARG A 138 18.99 12.91 -12.18
C ARG A 138 20.14 12.10 -12.80
N ARG A 139 19.85 11.23 -13.76
CA ARG A 139 20.82 10.34 -14.42
C ARG A 139 21.20 10.79 -15.83
N SER A 140 20.48 11.76 -16.40
CA SER A 140 20.76 12.42 -17.68
C SER A 140 21.58 13.68 -17.45
#